data_AF-A0A2V8REF4-F1
#
_entry.id   AF-A0A2V8REF4-F1
#
_cell.length_a   1.000
_cell.length_b   1.000
_cell.length_c   1.000
_cell.angle_alpha   90.00
_cell.angle_beta   90.00
_cell.angle_gamma   90.00
#
_symmetry.space_group_name_H-M   'P 1'
#
loop_
_entity.id
_entity.type
_entity.pdbx_description
1 polymer ?
#
loop_
_entity_poly.entity_id
_entity_poly.type
_entity_poly.pdbx_seq_one_letter_code
_entity_poly.pdbx_strand_id
1 'polypeptide(L)'
;RIFKTMWIQQYFGGQSWYDPKEDFKDEEISGSDRTNIETIVAYENKLHDQISRKPITPALLTGLFVEDVRKMRDEIYARHGKVFKDPWTQKYFASFDWYKANPVYSDASLTPVEKRNLMVIVAYEKKAVSAMSTIEG
;
A
#
# COMPACT_ATOMS: atom_id res chain seq x y z
N ARG A 1 -19.34 9.94 7.61
CA ARG A 1 -19.43 9.78 6.13
C ARG A 1 -20.11 8.46 5.76
N ILE A 2 -20.83 8.42 4.64
CA ILE A 2 -21.32 7.17 4.03
C ILE A 2 -20.16 6.46 3.32
N PHE A 3 -19.99 5.16 3.53
CA PHE A 3 -18.97 4.37 2.84
C PHE A 3 -19.57 3.68 1.61
N LYS A 4 -18.98 3.90 0.43
CA LYS A 4 -19.43 3.24 -0.81
C LYS A 4 -19.02 1.76 -0.90
N THR A 5 -18.00 1.38 -0.15
CA THR A 5 -17.51 0.01 -0.10
C THR A 5 -18.45 -0.84 0.76
N MET A 6 -19.10 -1.83 0.14
CA MET A 6 -20.18 -2.62 0.78
C MET A 6 -19.81 -3.21 2.14
N TRP A 7 -18.65 -3.87 2.26
CA TRP A 7 -18.25 -4.50 3.53
C TRP A 7 -18.00 -3.47 4.63
N ILE A 8 -17.45 -2.30 4.28
CA ILE A 8 -17.22 -1.21 5.23
C ILE A 8 -18.56 -0.65 5.71
N GLN A 9 -19.50 -0.44 4.78
CA GLN A 9 -20.83 0.03 5.09
C GLN A 9 -21.62 -0.96 5.96
N GLN A 10 -21.50 -2.26 5.67
CA GLN A 10 -22.12 -3.32 6.48
C GLN A 10 -21.52 -3.37 7.88
N TYR A 11 -20.19 -3.29 8.00
CA TYR A 11 -19.49 -3.34 9.27
C TYR A 11 -19.86 -2.16 10.17
N PHE A 12 -19.77 -0.93 9.65
CA PHE A 12 -20.09 0.27 10.43
C PHE A 12 -21.59 0.48 10.60
N GLY A 13 -22.43 0.05 9.66
CA GLY A 13 -23.89 0.17 9.74
C GLY A 13 -24.51 -0.56 10.92
N GLY A 14 -23.84 -1.58 11.47
CA GLY A 14 -24.26 -2.27 12.69
C GLY A 14 -23.75 -1.64 13.99
N GLN A 15 -22.92 -0.60 13.93
CA GLN A 15 -22.33 0.03 15.10
C GLN A 15 -23.26 1.12 15.65
N SER A 16 -23.60 1.04 16.94
CA SER A 16 -24.50 2.00 17.59
C SER A 16 -23.98 3.45 17.59
N TRP A 17 -22.67 3.61 17.40
CA TRP A 17 -21.99 4.91 17.36
C TRP A 17 -21.84 5.47 15.94
N TYR A 18 -22.23 4.74 14.90
CA TYR A 18 -22.09 5.18 13.51
C TYR A 18 -23.32 5.95 13.04
N ASP A 19 -23.14 7.26 12.84
CA ASP A 19 -24.16 8.17 12.30
C ASP A 19 -23.74 8.68 10.91
N PRO A 20 -24.24 8.07 9.81
CA PRO A 20 -23.80 8.41 8.46
C PRO A 20 -24.37 9.74 7.97
N LYS A 21 -23.49 10.74 7.82
CA LYS A 21 -23.79 11.98 7.10
C LYS A 21 -23.47 11.87 5.60
N GLU A 22 -24.44 12.19 4.75
CA GLU A 22 -24.33 12.17 3.28
C GLU A 22 -23.50 13.35 2.76
N ASP A 23 -23.60 14.50 3.42
CA ASP A 23 -22.91 15.75 3.10
C ASP A 23 -21.58 15.93 3.84
N PHE A 24 -21.10 14.88 4.54
CA PHE A 24 -19.84 14.91 5.26
C PHE A 24 -18.70 15.36 4.35
N LYS A 25 -17.93 16.34 4.82
CA LYS A 25 -16.73 16.80 4.12
C LYS A 25 -15.49 16.51 4.95
N ASP A 26 -14.41 16.12 4.29
CA ASP A 26 -13.15 15.80 4.99
C ASP A 26 -12.60 17.04 5.74
N GLU A 27 -12.98 18.26 5.34
CA GLU A 27 -12.64 19.51 6.03
C GLU A 27 -13.33 19.66 7.40
N GLU A 28 -14.39 18.91 7.67
CA GLU A 28 -15.08 18.91 8.98
C GLU A 28 -14.30 18.12 10.04
N ILE A 29 -13.30 17.33 9.63
CA ILE A 29 -12.44 16.58 10.54
C ILE A 29 -11.53 17.56 11.29
N SER A 30 -11.68 17.62 12.60
CA SER A 30 -10.98 18.58 13.46
C SER A 30 -10.50 17.96 14.78
N GLY A 31 -9.73 18.71 15.55
CA GLY A 31 -9.22 18.28 16.85
C GLY A 31 -8.37 17.00 16.78
N SER A 32 -8.68 16.06 17.67
CA SER A 32 -7.95 14.79 17.79
C SER A 32 -8.04 13.92 16.54
N ASP A 33 -9.16 13.90 15.84
CA ASP A 33 -9.33 13.07 14.63
C ASP A 33 -8.40 13.53 13.52
N ARG A 34 -8.29 14.84 13.33
CA ARG A 34 -7.32 15.42 12.38
C ARG A 34 -5.89 15.03 12.74
N THR A 35 -5.55 15.15 14.01
CA THR A 35 -4.20 14.82 14.52
C THR A 35 -3.88 13.33 14.32
N ASN A 36 -4.86 12.45 14.55
CA ASN A 36 -4.73 11.01 14.32
C ASN A 36 -4.47 10.71 12.85
N ILE A 37 -5.23 11.32 11.93
CA ILE A 37 -5.04 11.15 10.48
C ILE A 37 -3.65 11.64 10.06
N GLU A 38 -3.25 12.84 10.45
CA GLU A 38 -1.93 13.40 10.14
C GLU A 38 -0.80 12.50 10.65
N THR A 39 -0.96 11.92 11.85
CA THR A 39 0.00 10.99 12.43
C THR A 39 0.10 9.70 11.62
N ILE A 40 -1.03 9.11 11.22
CA ILE A 40 -1.08 7.92 10.38
C ILE A 40 -0.40 8.20 9.04
N VAL A 41 -0.77 9.29 8.36
CA VAL A 41 -0.20 9.69 7.07
C VAL A 41 1.31 9.92 7.17
N ALA A 42 1.78 10.59 8.22
CA ALA A 42 3.21 10.81 8.43
C ALA A 42 3.96 9.49 8.64
N TYR A 43 3.37 8.55 9.37
CA TYR A 43 3.95 7.24 9.59
C TYR A 43 3.97 6.39 8.31
N GLU A 44 2.88 6.38 7.54
CA GLU A 44 2.80 5.71 6.24
C GLU A 44 3.86 6.28 5.28
N ASN A 45 3.94 7.60 5.13
CA ASN A 45 4.95 8.24 4.29
C ASN A 45 6.38 7.87 4.70
N LYS A 46 6.64 7.78 6.01
CA LYS A 46 7.94 7.34 6.52
C LYS A 46 8.22 5.88 6.17
N LEU A 47 7.23 4.99 6.23
CA LEU A 47 7.39 3.59 5.82
C LEU A 47 7.67 3.48 4.32
N HIS A 48 6.86 4.15 3.49
CA HIS A 48 7.02 4.20 2.03
C HIS A 48 8.42 4.70 1.63
N ASP A 49 8.91 5.76 2.29
CA ASP A 49 10.26 6.28 2.05
C ASP A 49 11.37 5.28 2.42
N GLN A 50 11.18 4.54 3.52
CA GLN A 50 12.16 3.57 4.00
C GLN A 50 12.29 2.35 3.08
N ILE A 51 11.20 1.95 2.40
CA ILE A 51 11.20 0.80 1.49
C ILE A 51 12.21 0.97 0.34
N SER A 52 12.43 2.20 -0.14
CA SER A 52 13.44 2.50 -1.17
C SER A 52 14.83 2.86 -0.62
N ARG A 53 14.96 3.19 0.67
CA ARG A 53 16.19 3.78 1.22
C ARG A 53 16.93 2.90 2.23
N LYS A 54 16.23 1.98 2.89
CA LYS A 54 16.79 1.14 3.95
C LYS A 54 16.58 -0.35 3.67
N PRO A 55 17.49 -1.23 4.10
CA PRO A 55 17.29 -2.66 4.00
C PRO A 55 16.03 -3.12 4.75
N ILE A 56 15.16 -3.86 4.06
CA ILE A 56 14.01 -4.53 4.65
C ILE A 56 14.45 -5.90 5.19
N THR A 57 13.95 -6.25 6.37
CA THR A 57 14.15 -7.58 6.96
C THR A 57 12.89 -8.44 6.75
N PRO A 58 13.01 -9.77 6.64
CA PRO A 58 11.85 -10.66 6.58
C PRO A 58 10.87 -10.51 7.75
N ALA A 59 11.38 -10.11 8.93
CA ALA A 59 10.56 -9.85 10.11
C ALA A 59 9.54 -8.72 9.87
N LEU A 60 9.90 -7.69 9.07
CA LEU A 60 9.00 -6.59 8.73
C LEU A 60 7.82 -7.05 7.85
N LEU A 61 8.02 -8.11 7.07
CA LEU A 61 7.00 -8.63 6.16
C LEU A 61 6.07 -9.65 6.84
N THR A 62 6.46 -10.15 8.00
CA THR A 62 5.75 -11.24 8.68
C THR A 62 4.35 -10.79 9.12
N GLY A 63 3.33 -11.54 8.71
CA GLY A 63 1.93 -11.25 9.01
C GLY A 63 1.26 -10.30 8.02
N LEU A 64 2.00 -9.76 7.04
CA LEU A 64 1.41 -9.04 5.93
C LEU A 64 0.76 -10.01 4.94
N PHE A 65 -0.38 -9.58 4.38
CA PHE A 65 -1.03 -10.26 3.26
C PHE A 65 -0.16 -10.19 2.01
N VAL A 66 -0.25 -11.21 1.17
CA VAL A 66 0.55 -11.32 -0.07
C VAL A 66 0.28 -10.14 -0.99
N GLU A 67 -0.96 -9.66 -1.02
CA GLU A 67 -1.40 -8.51 -1.81
C GLU A 67 -0.70 -7.22 -1.37
N ASP A 68 -0.51 -7.02 -0.07
CA ASP A 68 0.15 -5.83 0.46
C ASP A 68 1.65 -5.87 0.22
N VAL A 69 2.26 -7.06 0.36
CA VAL A 69 3.67 -7.26 0.00
C VAL A 69 3.90 -7.03 -1.49
N ARG A 70 2.95 -7.43 -2.35
CA ARG A 70 3.00 -7.16 -3.79
C ARG A 70 2.94 -5.66 -4.10
N LYS A 71 2.07 -4.91 -3.41
CA LYS A 71 2.03 -3.44 -3.55
C LYS A 71 3.34 -2.79 -3.11
N MET A 72 3.98 -3.27 -2.03
CA MET A 72 5.31 -2.78 -1.62
C MET A 72 6.36 -3.02 -2.70
N ARG A 73 6.35 -4.19 -3.34
CA ARG A 73 7.24 -4.50 -4.48
C ARG A 73 7.00 -3.56 -5.65
N ASP A 74 5.73 -3.37 -6.00
CA ASP A 74 5.35 -2.54 -7.14
C ASP A 74 5.63 -1.06 -6.87
N GLU A 75 5.52 -0.60 -5.62
CA GLU A 75 5.91 0.76 -5.24
C GLU A 75 7.39 1.04 -5.52
N ILE A 76 8.31 0.11 -5.20
CA ILE A 76 9.73 0.27 -5.52
C ILE A 76 9.90 0.58 -7.01
N TYR A 77 9.17 -0.12 -7.88
CA TYR A 77 9.22 0.17 -9.31
C TYR A 77 8.52 1.48 -9.69
N ALA A 78 7.40 1.80 -9.05
CA ALA A 78 6.63 3.01 -9.30
C ALA A 78 7.43 4.27 -8.96
N ARG A 79 8.28 4.23 -7.92
CA ARG A 79 9.18 5.34 -7.55
C ARG A 79 10.16 5.71 -8.66
N HIS A 80 10.46 4.78 -9.55
CA HIS A 80 11.31 4.97 -10.74
C HIS A 80 10.50 5.21 -12.02
N GLY A 81 9.18 5.28 -11.90
CA GLY A 81 8.25 5.58 -13.00
C GLY A 81 7.88 4.37 -13.86
N LYS A 82 7.99 3.14 -13.36
CA LYS A 82 7.54 1.96 -14.11
C LYS A 82 6.08 2.08 -14.50
N VAL A 83 5.79 1.97 -15.80
CA VAL A 83 4.42 1.87 -16.31
C VAL A 83 3.95 0.42 -16.16
N PHE A 84 2.83 0.23 -15.47
CA PHE A 84 2.25 -1.09 -15.22
C PHE A 84 1.32 -1.50 -16.35
N LYS A 85 1.39 -2.77 -16.73
CA LYS A 85 0.49 -3.36 -17.74
C LYS A 85 -0.90 -3.63 -17.19
N ASP A 86 -0.98 -3.99 -15.91
CA ASP A 86 -2.25 -4.20 -15.23
C ASP A 86 -2.95 -2.84 -15.03
N PRO A 87 -4.15 -2.63 -15.60
CA PRO A 87 -4.82 -1.34 -15.55
C PRO A 87 -5.17 -0.88 -14.13
N TRP A 88 -5.48 -1.82 -13.23
CA TRP A 88 -5.82 -1.50 -11.84
C TRP A 88 -4.59 -1.00 -11.08
N THR A 89 -3.46 -1.69 -11.23
CA THR A 89 -2.17 -1.31 -10.63
C THR A 89 -1.69 0.03 -11.20
N GLN A 90 -1.79 0.22 -12.51
CA GLN A 90 -1.45 1.50 -13.14
C GLN A 90 -2.34 2.64 -12.64
N LYS A 91 -3.65 2.42 -12.53
CA LYS A 91 -4.60 3.40 -11.99
C LYS A 91 -4.31 3.72 -10.52
N TYR A 92 -3.97 2.71 -9.73
CA TYR A 92 -3.60 2.87 -8.32
C TYR A 92 -2.36 3.75 -8.18
N PHE A 93 -1.26 3.46 -8.88
CA PHE A 93 -0.06 4.31 -8.77
C PHE A 93 -0.28 5.70 -9.38
N ALA A 94 -1.07 5.80 -10.45
CA ALA A 94 -1.41 7.09 -11.07
C ALA A 94 -2.27 8.00 -10.18
N SER A 95 -2.89 7.49 -9.11
CA SER A 95 -3.62 8.34 -8.17
C SER A 95 -2.73 9.03 -7.14
N PHE A 96 -1.43 8.72 -7.09
CA PHE A 96 -0.51 9.36 -6.17
C PHE A 96 0.24 10.51 -6.83
N ASP A 97 0.29 11.68 -6.18
CA ASP A 97 0.95 12.89 -6.68
C ASP A 97 2.46 12.71 -6.96
N TRP A 98 3.10 11.78 -6.23
CA TRP A 98 4.52 11.51 -6.38
C TRP A 98 4.86 10.60 -7.57
N TYR A 99 3.89 9.86 -8.12
CA TYR A 99 4.13 8.93 -9.21
C TYR A 99 4.22 9.68 -10.54
N LYS A 100 5.30 9.42 -11.28
CA LYS A 100 5.52 9.99 -12.60
C LYS A 100 5.94 8.88 -13.55
N ALA A 101 5.07 8.55 -14.50
CA ALA A 101 5.35 7.55 -15.51
C ALA A 101 6.62 7.92 -16.30
N ASN A 102 7.53 6.97 -16.42
CA ASN A 102 8.78 7.07 -17.15
C ASN A 102 8.76 6.04 -18.29
N PRO A 103 8.46 6.44 -19.53
CA PRO A 103 8.38 5.53 -20.67
C PRO A 103 9.71 4.80 -20.99
N VAL A 104 10.84 5.33 -20.52
CA VAL A 104 12.17 4.73 -20.69
C VAL A 104 12.68 4.03 -19.43
N TYR A 105 11.78 3.69 -18.50
CA TYR A 105 12.08 2.94 -17.30
C TYR A 105 12.86 1.64 -17.59
N SER A 106 13.84 1.34 -16.74
CA SER A 106 14.60 0.09 -16.76
C SER A 106 14.92 -0.33 -15.33
N ASP A 107 14.82 -1.64 -15.04
CA ASP A 107 15.20 -2.21 -13.73
C ASP A 107 16.67 -1.93 -13.37
N ALA A 108 17.49 -1.52 -14.35
CA ALA A 108 18.86 -1.06 -14.11
C ALA A 108 18.94 0.21 -13.24
N SER A 109 17.91 1.07 -13.26
CA SER A 109 17.87 2.33 -12.49
C SER A 109 17.72 2.11 -10.98
N LEU A 110 17.32 0.91 -10.57
CA LEU A 110 17.12 0.57 -9.16
C LEU A 110 18.44 0.57 -8.41
N THR A 111 18.42 1.16 -7.22
CA THR A 111 19.58 1.22 -6.32
C THR A 111 19.94 -0.17 -5.79
N PRO A 112 21.17 -0.37 -5.28
CA PRO A 112 21.55 -1.64 -4.66
C PRO A 112 20.66 -2.04 -3.48
N VAL A 113 20.18 -1.06 -2.70
CA VAL A 113 19.27 -1.30 -1.56
C VAL A 113 17.91 -1.77 -2.06
N GLU A 114 17.35 -1.13 -3.08
CA GLU A 114 16.08 -1.53 -3.68
C GLU A 114 16.15 -2.93 -4.28
N LYS A 115 17.22 -3.26 -5.01
CA LYS A 115 17.43 -4.60 -5.56
C LYS A 115 17.47 -5.66 -4.45
N ARG A 116 18.16 -5.37 -3.35
CA ARG A 116 18.20 -6.27 -2.17
C ARG A 116 16.83 -6.41 -1.52
N ASN A 117 16.09 -5.32 -1.38
CA ASN A 117 14.74 -5.33 -0.82
C ASN A 117 13.78 -6.13 -1.68
N LEU A 118 13.84 -5.98 -3.00
CA LEU A 118 13.05 -6.78 -3.95
C LEU A 118 13.32 -8.28 -3.78
N MET A 119 14.58 -8.70 -3.58
CA MET A 119 14.89 -10.11 -3.32
C MET A 119 14.22 -10.64 -2.04
N VAL A 120 14.24 -9.85 -0.96
CA VAL A 120 13.59 -10.22 0.31
C VAL A 120 12.08 -10.32 0.14
N ILE A 121 11.48 -9.34 -0.54
CA ILE A 121 10.04 -9.27 -0.81
C ILE A 121 9.59 -10.47 -1.66
N VAL A 122 10.25 -10.73 -2.79
CA VAL A 122 9.90 -11.86 -3.68
C VAL A 122 10.07 -13.21 -2.99
N ALA A 123 11.10 -13.37 -2.15
CA ALA A 123 11.28 -14.59 -1.37
C ALA A 123 10.13 -14.81 -0.37
N TYR A 124 9.65 -13.74 0.28
CA TYR A 124 8.50 -13.80 1.17
C TYR A 124 7.21 -14.16 0.42
N GLU A 125 6.93 -13.49 -0.72
CA GLU A 125 5.76 -13.77 -1.57
C GLU A 125 5.70 -15.25 -1.96
N LYS A 126 6.84 -15.81 -2.43
CA LYS A 126 6.92 -17.21 -2.82
C LYS A 126 6.57 -18.14 -1.66
N LYS A 127 7.12 -17.88 -0.46
CA LYS A 127 6.84 -18.69 0.73
C LYS A 127 5.37 -18.61 1.15
N ALA A 128 4.79 -17.41 1.13
CA ALA A 128 3.41 -17.18 1.52
C ALA A 128 2.42 -17.86 0.57
N VAL A 129 2.64 -17.74 -0.75
CA VAL A 129 1.82 -18.43 -1.77
C VAL A 129 1.91 -19.94 -1.62
N SER A 130 3.12 -20.50 -1.47
CA SER A 130 3.28 -21.95 -1.26
C SER A 130 2.58 -22.45 0.01
N ALA A 131 2.60 -21.67 1.10
CA ALA A 131 1.89 -22.02 2.31
C ALA A 131 0.37 -22.04 2.12
N MET A 132 -0.20 -21.06 1.41
CA MET A 132 -1.62 -21.03 1.06
C MET A 132 -2.03 -22.24 0.22
N SER A 133 -1.25 -22.58 -0.83
CA SER A 133 -1.54 -23.74 -1.68
C SER A 133 -1.44 -25.09 -0.96
N THR A 134 -0.70 -25.18 0.15
CA THR A 134 -0.59 -26.41 0.95
C THR A 134 -1.77 -26.58 1.92
N ILE A 135 -2.46 -25.48 2.24
CA ILE A 135 -3.62 -25.48 3.16
C ILE A 135 -4.93 -25.73 2.39
N GLU A 136 -4.99 -25.34 1.11
CA GLU A 136 -6.16 -25.49 0.23
C GLU A 136 -6.17 -26.80 -0.59
N GLY A 137 -5.15 -27.66 -0.46
CA GLY A 137 -5.04 -28.95 -1.14
C GLY A 137 -5.16 -30.13 -0.19
#